data_AF-A0A3P6V398-F1
#
_entry.id   AF-A0A3P6V398-F1
#
_cell.length_a   1.000
_cell.length_b   1.000
_cell.length_c   1.000
_cell.angle_alpha   90.00
_cell.angle_beta   90.00
_cell.angle_gamma   90.00
#
_symmetry.space_group_name_H-M   'P 1'
#
loop_
_entity.id
_entity.type
_entity.pdbx_description
1 polymer ?
#
loop_
_entity_poly.entity_id
_entity_poly.type
_entity_poly.pdbx_seq_one_letter_code
_entity_poly.pdbx_strand_id
1 'polypeptide(L)'
;DEETSSSGEEDDPELKELEERDNIVLKYEKGPESKDIDPWENPEFDVYAKMDRFGFVHKDANEATEEERANRRRVEREIRRVNKWLAMEAAWKKGRIPKKLEERTWKGIPEKLRMTVRF
;
A
#
# COMPACT_ATOMS: atom_id res chain seq x y z
N ASP A 1 -1.52 5.49 74.36
CA ASP A 1 -1.65 6.06 73.01
C ASP A 1 -1.04 5.09 72.03
N GLU A 2 -1.86 4.63 71.09
CA GLU A 2 -1.58 3.58 70.10
C GLU A 2 -0.67 4.12 68.99
N GLU A 3 0.53 3.56 68.87
CA GLU A 3 1.44 3.77 67.75
C GLU A 3 0.95 2.91 66.57
N THR A 4 0.03 3.44 65.76
CA THR A 4 -0.34 2.81 64.48
C THR A 4 0.64 3.28 63.42
N SER A 5 1.70 2.51 63.21
CA SER A 5 2.64 2.63 62.10
C SER A 5 1.90 2.31 60.78
N SER A 6 1.20 3.30 60.24
CA SER A 6 0.36 3.19 59.03
C SER A 6 1.09 3.64 57.75
N SER A 7 2.42 3.76 57.78
CA SER A 7 3.20 4.42 56.73
C SER A 7 4.03 3.46 55.86
N GLY A 8 3.84 2.13 55.97
CA GLY A 8 4.69 1.13 55.31
C GLY A 8 3.98 0.17 54.34
N GLU A 9 2.65 0.22 54.22
CA GLU A 9 1.88 -0.76 53.43
C GLU A 9 1.76 -0.40 51.94
N GLU A 10 2.02 0.86 51.55
CA GLU A 10 1.92 1.33 50.15
C GLU A 10 3.15 0.95 49.29
N ASP A 11 4.25 0.52 49.93
CA ASP A 11 5.51 0.13 49.28
C ASP A 11 5.80 -1.38 49.38
N ASP A 12 4.80 -2.20 49.73
CA ASP A 12 4.94 -3.66 49.71
C ASP A 12 5.08 -4.15 48.24
N PRO A 13 6.20 -4.78 47.85
CA PRO A 13 6.39 -5.28 46.50
C PRO A 13 5.32 -6.29 46.06
N GLU A 14 4.77 -7.07 46.99
CA GLU A 14 3.73 -8.07 46.67
C GLU A 14 2.41 -7.40 46.28
N LEU A 15 2.08 -6.29 46.94
CA LEU A 15 0.87 -5.51 46.68
C LEU A 15 0.94 -4.81 45.30
N LYS A 16 2.11 -4.26 44.95
CA LYS A 16 2.37 -3.69 43.62
C LYS A 16 2.26 -4.73 42.51
N GLU A 17 2.77 -5.95 42.73
CA GLU A 17 2.67 -7.04 41.75
C GLU A 17 1.22 -7.44 41.50
N LEU A 18 0.40 -7.49 42.56
CA LEU A 18 -1.03 -7.78 42.45
C LEU A 18 -1.78 -6.67 41.67
N GLU A 19 -1.52 -5.41 41.99
CA GLU A 19 -2.10 -4.27 41.26
C GLU A 19 -1.70 -4.26 39.78
N GLU A 20 -0.43 -4.54 39.47
CA GLU A 20 0.05 -4.66 38.10
C GLU A 20 -0.66 -5.81 37.36
N ARG A 21 -0.81 -6.96 38.00
CA ARG A 21 -1.51 -8.12 37.44
C ARG A 21 -2.97 -7.82 37.17
N ASP A 22 -3.66 -7.19 38.12
CA ASP A 22 -5.07 -6.83 37.97
C ASP A 22 -5.26 -5.78 36.87
N ASN A 23 -4.36 -4.80 36.77
CA ASN A 23 -4.33 -3.83 35.68
C ASN A 23 -4.15 -4.50 34.31
N ILE A 24 -3.31 -5.52 34.21
CA ILE A 24 -3.13 -6.29 32.97
C ILE A 24 -4.43 -7.02 32.60
N VAL A 25 -5.07 -7.71 33.54
CA VAL A 25 -6.33 -8.43 33.30
C VAL A 25 -7.43 -7.46 32.84
N LEU A 26 -7.58 -6.32 33.52
CA LEU A 26 -8.55 -5.29 33.17
C LEU A 26 -8.34 -4.73 31.75
N LYS A 27 -7.08 -4.56 31.31
CA LYS A 27 -6.76 -4.14 29.94
C LYS A 27 -7.25 -5.18 28.91
N TYR A 28 -7.02 -6.47 29.16
CA TYR A 28 -7.49 -7.53 28.27
C TYR A 28 -9.02 -7.65 28.23
N GLU A 29 -9.71 -7.47 29.36
CA GLU A 29 -11.17 -7.52 29.42
C GLU A 29 -11.84 -6.37 28.65
N LYS A 30 -11.25 -5.17 28.68
CA LYS A 30 -11.78 -4.00 27.95
C LYS A 30 -11.58 -4.09 26.43
N GLY A 31 -10.62 -4.87 25.96
CA GLY A 31 -10.33 -5.06 24.55
C GLY A 31 -9.66 -3.86 23.85
N PRO A 32 -9.39 -3.97 22.55
CA PRO A 32 -8.56 -3.04 21.77
C PRO A 32 -9.16 -1.64 21.56
N GLU A 33 -10.46 -1.43 21.81
CA GLU A 33 -11.10 -0.11 21.71
C GLU A 33 -11.02 0.72 23.01
N SER A 34 -10.35 0.20 24.04
CA SER A 34 -10.24 0.92 25.31
C SER A 34 -9.40 2.19 25.16
N LYS A 35 -9.88 3.31 25.73
CA LYS A 35 -9.26 4.66 25.63
C LYS A 35 -7.85 4.75 26.23
N ASP A 36 -7.42 3.74 26.96
CA ASP A 36 -6.17 3.73 27.74
C ASP A 36 -5.01 3.04 27.01
N ILE A 37 -5.25 2.53 25.78
CA ILE A 37 -4.25 1.84 24.96
C ILE A 37 -3.46 2.87 24.14
N ASP A 38 -2.14 2.79 24.22
CA ASP A 38 -1.29 3.63 23.38
C ASP A 38 -1.49 3.28 21.90
N PRO A 39 -1.56 4.27 21.00
CA PRO A 39 -1.85 4.00 19.58
C PRO A 39 -0.93 2.98 18.91
N TRP A 40 0.32 2.83 19.36
CA TRP A 40 1.30 1.89 18.81
C TRP A 40 1.06 0.42 19.23
N GLU A 41 0.24 0.17 20.26
CA GLU A 41 -0.16 -1.18 20.67
C GLU A 41 -1.27 -1.76 19.77
N ASN A 42 -1.92 -0.91 18.96
CA ASN A 42 -2.97 -1.33 18.04
C ASN A 42 -2.36 -1.85 16.71
N PRO A 43 -2.68 -3.08 16.26
CA PRO A 43 -2.23 -3.59 14.96
C PRO A 43 -2.79 -2.82 13.76
N GLU A 44 -3.88 -2.08 13.93
CA GLU A 44 -4.42 -1.17 12.91
C GLU A 44 -3.71 0.20 12.89
N PHE A 45 -2.66 0.40 13.69
CA PHE A 45 -1.93 1.66 13.73
C PHE A 45 -1.32 2.01 12.37
N ASP A 46 -1.62 3.22 11.92
CA ASP A 46 -1.47 3.70 10.55
C ASP A 46 -0.06 3.54 9.97
N VAL A 47 0.97 3.64 10.83
CA VAL A 47 2.38 3.53 10.42
C VAL A 47 2.74 2.10 9.98
N TYR A 48 2.19 1.08 10.65
CA TYR A 48 2.46 -0.32 10.29
C TYR A 48 1.56 -0.81 9.17
N ALA A 49 0.34 -0.29 9.07
CA ALA A 49 -0.58 -0.62 7.98
C ALA A 49 -0.08 -0.11 6.61
N LYS A 50 0.64 1.02 6.60
CA LYS A 50 1.06 1.70 5.37
C LYS A 50 2.50 1.40 4.94
N MET A 51 3.32 0.74 5.75
CA MET A 51 4.74 0.52 5.44
C MET A 51 5.05 -0.95 5.15
N ASP A 52 5.72 -1.23 4.03
CA ASP A 52 6.22 -2.58 3.69
C ASP A 52 7.39 -3.01 4.61
N ARG A 53 7.78 -4.30 4.57
CA ARG A 53 8.95 -4.88 5.27
C ARG A 53 10.25 -4.11 5.01
N PHE A 54 10.35 -3.44 3.86
CA PHE A 54 11.50 -2.63 3.47
C PHE A 54 11.40 -1.16 3.89
N GLY A 55 10.35 -0.75 4.61
CA GLY A 55 10.14 0.62 5.07
C GLY A 55 9.60 1.58 4.00
N PHE A 56 9.10 1.06 2.88
CA PHE A 56 8.44 1.90 1.87
C PHE A 56 7.00 2.16 2.27
N VAL A 57 6.61 3.43 2.31
CA VAL A 57 5.22 3.84 2.50
C VAL A 57 4.44 3.54 1.21
N HIS A 58 3.45 2.67 1.29
CA HIS A 58 2.46 2.46 0.25
C HIS A 58 1.37 3.51 0.40
N LYS A 59 1.10 4.23 -0.69
CA LYS A 59 -0.08 5.09 -0.77
C LYS A 59 -1.33 4.22 -0.66
N ASP A 60 -2.34 4.71 0.04
CA ASP A 60 -3.62 4.00 0.17
C ASP A 60 -4.16 3.65 -1.21
N ALA A 61 -4.58 2.40 -1.41
CA ALA A 61 -5.06 1.90 -2.70
C ALA A 61 -6.27 2.71 -3.24
N ASN A 62 -6.99 3.38 -2.34
CA ASN A 62 -8.15 4.22 -2.64
C ASN A 62 -7.76 5.65 -3.06
N GLU A 63 -6.55 6.11 -2.72
CA GLU A 63 -6.07 7.48 -2.94
C GLU A 63 -5.13 7.56 -4.14
N ALA A 64 -5.56 7.04 -5.28
CA ALA A 64 -4.84 7.33 -6.51
C ALA A 64 -4.82 8.85 -6.74
N THR A 65 -3.64 9.43 -6.92
CA THR A 65 -3.55 10.86 -7.25
C THR A 65 -4.13 11.12 -8.65
N GLU A 66 -4.49 12.37 -8.96
CA GLU A 66 -4.93 12.73 -10.32
C GLU A 66 -3.87 12.39 -11.37
N GLU A 67 -2.59 12.60 -11.03
CA GLU A 67 -1.45 12.26 -11.86
C GLU A 67 -1.38 10.75 -12.16
N GLU A 68 -1.57 9.91 -11.13
CA GLU A 68 -1.59 8.45 -11.31
C GLU A 68 -2.75 7.99 -12.19
N ARG A 69 -3.94 8.59 -12.03
CA ARG A 69 -5.08 8.33 -12.92
C ARG A 69 -4.77 8.75 -14.36
N ALA A 70 -4.18 9.92 -14.57
CA ALA A 70 -3.78 10.40 -15.89
C ALA A 70 -2.71 9.48 -16.51
N ASN A 71 -1.73 9.03 -15.72
CA ASN A 71 -0.72 8.09 -16.18
C ASN A 71 -1.34 6.74 -16.56
N ARG A 72 -2.24 6.17 -15.77
CA ARG A 72 -2.96 4.93 -16.12
C ARG A 72 -3.72 5.06 -17.44
N ARG A 73 -4.45 6.16 -17.65
CA ARG A 73 -5.13 6.45 -18.93
C ARG A 73 -4.14 6.55 -20.10
N ARG A 74 -2.98 7.16 -19.88
CA ARG A 74 -1.90 7.25 -20.88
C ARG A 74 -1.35 5.86 -21.24
N VAL A 75 -1.05 5.05 -20.23
CA VAL A 75 -0.56 3.66 -20.39
C VAL A 75 -1.57 2.80 -21.12
N GLU A 76 -2.85 2.84 -20.74
CA GLU A 76 -3.92 2.11 -21.44
C GLU A 76 -4.04 2.50 -22.91
N ARG A 77 -3.94 3.80 -23.22
CA ARG A 77 -3.96 4.27 -24.61
C ARG A 77 -2.78 3.69 -25.40
N GLU A 78 -1.60 3.66 -24.80
CA GLU A 78 -0.41 3.10 -25.45
C GLU A 78 -0.53 1.59 -25.64
N ILE A 79 -1.08 0.84 -24.67
CA ILE A 79 -1.38 -0.59 -24.81
C ILE A 79 -2.33 -0.84 -25.98
N ARG A 80 -3.43 -0.08 -26.08
CA ARG A 80 -4.38 -0.19 -27.19
C ARG A 80 -3.70 0.07 -28.54
N ARG A 81 -2.78 1.05 -28.60
CA ARG A 81 -1.99 1.31 -29.81
C ARG A 81 -1.06 0.14 -30.14
N VAL A 82 -0.30 -0.36 -29.16
CA VAL A 82 0.62 -1.50 -29.34
C VAL A 82 -0.13 -2.71 -29.89
N ASN A 83 -1.27 -3.09 -29.31
CA ASN A 83 -2.06 -4.24 -29.79
C ASN A 83 -2.50 -4.07 -31.25
N LYS A 84 -2.92 -2.85 -31.60
CA LYS A 84 -3.32 -2.51 -32.97
C LYS A 84 -2.16 -2.61 -33.97
N TRP A 85 -0.96 -2.26 -33.53
CA TRP A 85 0.26 -2.35 -34.31
C TRP A 85 0.75 -3.78 -34.46
N LEU A 86 0.73 -4.58 -33.39
CA LEU A 86 1.04 -6.01 -33.45
C LEU A 86 0.14 -6.76 -34.44
N ALA A 87 -1.16 -6.42 -34.49
CA ALA A 87 -2.07 -6.99 -35.48
C ALA A 87 -1.70 -6.61 -36.93
N MET A 88 -1.23 -5.38 -37.16
CA MET A 88 -0.76 -4.95 -38.48
C MET A 88 0.57 -5.59 -38.86
N GLU A 89 1.51 -5.67 -37.92
CA GLU A 89 2.80 -6.32 -38.09
C GLU A 89 2.61 -7.81 -38.43
N ALA A 90 1.72 -8.51 -37.73
CA ALA A 90 1.38 -9.89 -38.01
C ALA A 90 0.76 -10.09 -39.40
N ALA A 91 -0.06 -9.14 -39.87
CA ALA A 91 -0.59 -9.18 -41.24
C ALA A 91 0.51 -8.89 -42.28
N TRP A 92 1.41 -7.96 -41.98
CA TRP A 92 2.54 -7.57 -42.84
C TRP A 92 3.56 -8.70 -43.00
N LYS A 93 3.92 -9.39 -41.91
CA LYS A 93 4.77 -10.60 -41.95
C LYS A 93 4.20 -11.72 -42.81
N LYS A 94 2.88 -11.76 -43.01
CA LYS A 94 2.20 -12.71 -43.91
C LYS A 94 2.16 -12.24 -45.38
N GLY A 95 2.96 -11.24 -45.74
CA GLY A 95 3.03 -10.68 -47.10
C GLY A 95 1.87 -9.77 -47.48
N ARG A 96 0.95 -9.47 -46.56
CA ARG A 96 -0.15 -8.52 -46.81
C ARG A 96 0.25 -7.15 -46.33
N ILE A 97 0.50 -6.20 -47.23
CA ILE A 97 0.75 -4.81 -46.83
C ILE A 97 -0.58 -4.23 -46.33
N PRO A 98 -0.73 -3.96 -45.03
CA PRO A 98 -1.96 -3.37 -44.52
C PRO A 98 -2.02 -1.94 -45.05
N LYS A 99 -3.07 -1.57 -45.80
CA LYS A 99 -3.25 -0.18 -46.31
C LYS A 99 -3.07 0.89 -45.24
N LYS A 100 -3.37 0.55 -43.97
CA LYS A 100 -3.28 1.42 -42.80
C LYS A 100 -1.89 1.46 -42.14
N LEU A 101 -0.91 0.71 -42.63
CA LEU A 101 0.42 0.64 -42.02
C LEU A 101 1.17 1.95 -42.26
N GLU A 102 1.27 2.40 -43.52
CA GLU A 102 1.94 3.65 -43.90
C GLU A 102 1.34 4.87 -43.18
N GLU A 103 0.02 5.04 -43.26
CA GLU A 103 -0.69 6.12 -42.57
C GLU A 103 -0.42 6.13 -41.05
N ARG A 104 -0.23 4.96 -40.45
CA ARG A 104 0.03 4.85 -39.01
C ARG A 104 1.48 5.06 -38.67
N THR A 105 2.40 4.67 -39.52
CA THR A 105 3.81 5.04 -39.41
C THR A 105 3.95 6.55 -39.33
N TRP A 106 3.24 7.29 -40.19
CA TRP A 106 3.23 8.76 -40.14
C TRP A 106 2.61 9.33 -38.86
N LYS A 107 1.59 8.67 -38.30
CA LYS A 107 1.03 9.04 -36.98
C LYS A 107 1.94 8.66 -35.81
N GLY A 108 2.97 7.86 -36.05
CA GLY A 108 3.95 7.44 -35.06
C GLY A 108 3.75 6.00 -34.58
N ILE A 109 4.90 5.33 -34.48
CA ILE A 109 5.06 3.97 -33.98
C ILE A 109 4.99 3.99 -32.44
N PRO A 110 4.25 3.06 -31.80
CA PRO A 110 4.21 2.92 -30.35
C PRO A 110 5.60 2.70 -29.78
N GLU A 111 5.88 3.25 -28.60
CA GLU A 111 7.23 3.31 -28.03
C GLU A 111 7.89 1.93 -27.97
N LYS A 112 7.14 0.93 -27.47
CA LYS A 112 7.61 -0.46 -27.32
C LYS A 112 8.01 -1.14 -28.64
N LEU A 113 7.52 -0.65 -29.78
CA LEU A 113 7.73 -1.27 -31.08
C LEU A 113 8.79 -0.54 -31.91
N ARG A 114 9.25 0.66 -31.50
CA ARG A 114 10.22 1.45 -32.27
C ARG A 114 11.55 0.75 -32.46
N MET A 115 12.00 -0.03 -31.48
CA MET A 115 13.25 -0.80 -31.59
C MET A 115 13.11 -2.05 -32.47
N THR A 116 11.89 -2.54 -32.65
CA THR A 116 11.60 -3.78 -33.38
C THR A 116 11.27 -3.50 -34.84
N VAL A 117 10.54 -2.43 -35.13
CA VAL A 117 10.15 -2.04 -36.48
C VAL A 117 11.38 -1.52 -37.22
N ARG A 118 11.85 -2.29 -38.20
CA ARG A 118 12.84 -1.84 -39.21
C ARG A 118 12.10 -1.46 -40.49
N PHE A 119 12.50 -0.34 -41.09
CA PHE A 119 12.06 0.11 -42.41
C PHE A 119 13.11 -0.23 -43.46
#